data_AF-A0A9W4LER3-F1
#
_entry.id   AF-A0A9W4LER3-F1
#
_cell.length_a   1.000
_cell.length_b   1.000
_cell.length_c   1.000
_cell.angle_alpha   90.00
_cell.angle_beta   90.00
_cell.angle_gamma   90.00
#
_symmetry.space_group_name_H-M   'P 1'
#
loop_
_entity.id
_entity.type
_entity.pdbx_description
1 polymer ?
#
loop_
_entity_poly.entity_id
_entity_poly.type
_entity_poly.pdbx_seq_one_letter_code
_entity_poly.pdbx_strand_id
1 'polypeptide(L)'
;MTAYLILKFLHVLGAILLIGTGAGIAFFVVMAQATRYPTKVAAVARIVVTADFLFTAAAVVAEPITAVLLAREVHHDLSEG
;
A
#
# COMPACT_ATOMS: atom_id res chain seq x y z
N MET A 1 -0.86 -4.06 -25.71
CA MET A 1 -0.27 -3.06 -24.80
C MET A 1 1.17 -3.45 -24.56
N THR A 2 2.10 -2.50 -24.53
CA THR A 2 3.52 -2.80 -24.22
C THR A 2 3.65 -3.28 -22.77
N ALA A 3 4.50 -4.27 -22.50
CA ALA A 3 4.71 -4.84 -21.16
C ALA A 3 5.03 -3.75 -20.12
N TYR A 4 5.86 -2.77 -20.51
CA TYR A 4 6.15 -1.56 -19.73
C TYR A 4 4.90 -0.82 -19.21
N LEU A 5 3.87 -0.62 -20.06
CA LEU A 5 2.66 0.08 -19.66
C LEU A 5 1.86 -0.70 -18.61
N ILE A 6 1.83 -2.04 -18.71
CA ILE A 6 1.16 -2.90 -17.74
C ILE A 6 1.89 -2.86 -16.40
N LEU A 7 3.21 -2.97 -16.40
CA LEU A 7 4.03 -2.90 -15.19
C LEU A 7 3.90 -1.53 -14.51
N LYS A 8 3.98 -0.44 -15.29
CA LYS A 8 3.82 0.93 -14.77
C LYS A 8 2.43 1.13 -14.18
N PHE A 9 1.40 0.62 -14.84
CA PHE A 9 0.04 0.68 -14.32
C PHE A 9 -0.09 -0.06 -12.99
N LEU A 10 0.43 -1.30 -12.90
CA LEU A 10 0.35 -2.10 -11.68
C LEU A 10 1.12 -1.45 -10.51
N HIS A 11 2.31 -0.92 -10.78
CA HIS A 11 3.13 -0.21 -9.81
C HIS A 11 2.42 1.05 -9.26
N VAL A 12 1.92 1.91 -10.16
CA VAL A 12 1.21 3.13 -9.74
C VAL A 12 -0.08 2.79 -9.01
N LEU A 13 -0.81 1.76 -9.45
CA LEU A 13 -2.02 1.32 -8.76
C LEU A 13 -1.73 0.81 -7.36
N GLY A 14 -0.68 -0.01 -7.18
CA GLY A 14 -0.26 -0.48 -5.87
C GLY A 14 0.15 0.65 -4.93
N ALA A 15 0.92 1.62 -5.42
CA ALA A 15 1.28 2.82 -4.65
C ALA A 15 0.04 3.64 -4.22
N ILE A 16 -0.93 3.84 -5.12
CA ILE A 16 -2.20 4.52 -4.81
C ILE A 16 -3.00 3.75 -3.77
N LEU A 17 -3.08 2.41 -3.90
CA LEU A 17 -3.78 1.57 -2.93
C LEU A 17 -3.12 1.66 -1.55
N LEU A 18 -1.79 1.61 -1.46
CA LEU A 18 -1.08 1.69 -0.19
C LEU A 18 -1.30 3.04 0.51
N ILE A 19 -1.17 4.14 -0.24
CA ILE A 19 -1.39 5.49 0.31
C ILE A 19 -2.86 5.70 0.69
N GLY A 20 -3.79 5.31 -0.18
CA GLY A 20 -5.23 5.49 0.03
C GLY A 20 -5.76 4.65 1.20
N THR A 21 -5.33 3.40 1.31
CA THR A 21 -5.68 2.54 2.45
C THR A 21 -5.06 3.07 3.73
N GLY A 22 -3.77 3.45 3.73
CA GLY A 22 -3.12 4.07 4.89
C GLY A 22 -3.84 5.33 5.39
N ALA A 23 -4.28 6.21 4.49
CA ALA A 23 -5.07 7.39 4.84
C ALA A 23 -6.44 7.03 5.45
N GLY A 24 -7.16 6.07 4.84
CA GLY A 24 -8.44 5.59 5.37
C GLY A 24 -8.31 4.94 6.74
N ILE A 25 -7.27 4.13 6.94
CA ILE A 25 -6.90 3.49 8.20
C ILE A 25 -6.69 4.54 9.30
N ALA A 26 -5.87 5.56 9.02
CA ALA A 26 -5.62 6.66 9.95
C ALA A 26 -6.91 7.40 10.31
N PHE A 27 -7.75 7.70 9.32
CA PHE A 27 -9.05 8.33 9.55
C PHE A 27 -9.93 7.53 10.51
N PHE A 28 -10.10 6.22 10.28
CA PHE A 28 -10.95 5.39 11.14
C PHE A 28 -10.41 5.27 12.56
N VAL A 29 -9.08 5.18 12.74
CA VAL A 29 -8.46 5.17 14.07
C VAL A 29 -8.73 6.48 14.80
N VAL A 30 -8.53 7.64 14.16
CA VAL A 30 -8.82 8.96 14.74
C VAL A 30 -10.30 9.09 15.11
N MET A 31 -11.21 8.69 14.22
CA MET A 31 -12.65 8.73 14.47
C MET A 31 -13.05 7.82 15.64
N ALA A 32 -12.45 6.63 15.75
CA ALA A 32 -12.72 5.73 16.87
C ALA A 32 -12.21 6.32 18.20
N GLN A 33 -11.01 6.90 18.21
CA GLN A 33 -10.43 7.56 19.39
C GLN A 33 -11.26 8.77 19.85
N ALA A 34 -11.81 9.53 18.90
CA ALA A 34 -12.69 10.67 19.20
C ALA A 34 -13.94 10.27 20.00
N THR A 35 -14.38 9.01 19.90
CA THR A 35 -15.54 8.52 20.67
C THR A 35 -15.28 8.39 22.17
N ARG A 36 -14.01 8.33 22.62
CA ARG A 36 -13.60 8.08 24.01
C ARG A 36 -14.17 6.78 24.64
N TYR A 37 -14.67 5.85 23.83
CA TYR A 37 -15.15 4.54 24.27
C TYR A 37 -14.14 3.43 23.92
N PRO A 38 -13.46 2.81 24.91
CA PRO A 38 -12.42 1.82 24.65
C PRO A 38 -12.90 0.62 23.81
N THR A 39 -14.15 0.20 23.99
CA THR A 39 -14.76 -0.91 23.25
C THR A 39 -14.87 -0.62 21.76
N LYS A 40 -15.21 0.61 21.36
CA LYS A 40 -15.27 1.03 19.95
C LYS A 40 -13.88 1.11 19.34
N VAL A 41 -12.92 1.66 20.08
CA VAL A 41 -11.52 1.72 19.64
C VAL A 41 -10.97 0.33 19.38
N ALA A 42 -11.18 -0.62 20.30
CA ALA A 42 -10.70 -2.00 20.15
C ALA A 42 -11.34 -2.71 18.95
N ALA A 43 -12.65 -2.54 18.75
CA ALA A 43 -13.36 -3.14 17.63
C ALA A 43 -12.86 -2.61 16.28
N VAL A 44 -12.70 -1.28 16.16
CA VAL A 44 -12.15 -0.65 14.95
C VAL A 44 -10.72 -1.11 14.76
N ALA A 45 -9.84 -0.94 15.75
CA ALA A 45 -8.42 -1.30 15.69
C ALA A 45 -8.18 -2.73 15.19
N ARG A 46 -8.98 -3.71 15.63
CA ARG A 46 -8.90 -5.09 15.12
C ARG A 46 -9.10 -5.21 13.61
N ILE A 47 -10.08 -4.50 13.08
CA ILE A 47 -10.36 -4.49 11.64
C ILE A 47 -9.23 -3.77 10.91
N VAL A 48 -8.84 -2.60 11.41
CA VAL A 48 -7.86 -1.75 10.72
C VAL A 48 -6.47 -2.38 10.69
N VAL A 49 -6.03 -3.03 11.78
CA VAL A 49 -4.72 -3.71 11.82
C VAL A 49 -4.67 -4.89 10.86
N THR A 50 -5.80 -5.60 10.68
CA THR A 50 -5.88 -6.72 9.73
C THR A 50 -5.80 -6.19 8.30
N ALA A 51 -6.51 -5.09 8.00
CA ALA A 51 -6.45 -4.44 6.70
C ALA A 51 -5.05 -3.90 6.39
N ASP A 52 -4.45 -3.17 7.33
CA ASP A 52 -3.09 -2.63 7.22
C ASP A 52 -2.08 -3.73 6.90
N PHE A 53 -2.07 -4.80 7.69
CA PHE A 53 -1.18 -5.93 7.48
C PHE A 53 -1.33 -6.54 6.07
N LEU A 54 -2.56 -6.75 5.60
CA LEU A 54 -2.79 -7.33 4.27
C LEU A 54 -2.30 -6.41 3.14
N PHE A 55 -2.57 -5.11 3.22
CA PHE A 55 -2.16 -4.16 2.18
C PHE A 55 -0.65 -3.90 2.21
N THR A 56 -0.07 -3.74 3.40
CA THR A 56 1.37 -3.55 3.55
C THR A 56 2.14 -4.79 3.13
N ALA A 57 1.72 -5.99 3.54
CA ALA A 57 2.41 -7.23 3.14
C ALA A 57 2.33 -7.44 1.61
N ALA A 58 1.18 -7.18 1.00
CA ALA A 58 1.03 -7.26 -0.44
C ALA A 58 1.92 -6.23 -1.16
N ALA A 59 1.97 -4.98 -0.69
CA ALA A 59 2.79 -3.93 -1.27
C ALA A 59 4.30 -4.20 -1.10
N VAL A 60 4.73 -4.68 0.06
CA VAL A 60 6.14 -5.06 0.33
C VAL A 60 6.65 -6.10 -0.67
N VAL A 61 5.77 -6.95 -1.22
CA VAL A 61 6.14 -7.92 -2.26
C VAL A 61 5.93 -7.36 -3.66
N ALA A 62 4.75 -6.79 -3.95
CA ALA A 62 4.37 -6.37 -5.29
C ALA A 62 5.13 -5.12 -5.77
N GLU A 63 5.37 -4.14 -4.90
CA GLU A 63 6.04 -2.89 -5.27
C GLU A 63 7.50 -3.12 -5.69
N PRO A 64 8.35 -3.87 -4.95
CA PRO A 64 9.72 -4.12 -5.39
C PRO A 64 9.79 -4.95 -6.67
N ILE A 65 8.91 -5.96 -6.82
CA ILE A 65 8.87 -6.78 -8.03
C ILE A 65 8.54 -5.90 -9.25
N THR A 66 7.49 -5.09 -9.16
CA THR A 66 7.10 -4.20 -10.26
C THR A 66 8.16 -3.14 -10.54
N ALA A 67 8.82 -2.59 -9.51
CA ALA A 67 9.91 -1.63 -9.66
C ALA A 67 11.13 -2.22 -10.37
N VAL A 68 11.58 -3.42 -9.98
CA VAL A 68 12.73 -4.10 -10.63
C VAL A 68 12.41 -4.45 -12.08
N LEU A 69 11.19 -4.92 -12.36
CA LEU A 69 10.78 -5.21 -13.73
C LEU A 69 10.70 -3.94 -14.59
N LEU A 70 10.23 -2.83 -14.03
CA LEU A 70 10.24 -1.53 -14.70
C LEU A 70 11.66 -1.06 -15.04
N ALA A 71 12.59 -1.13 -14.09
CA ALA A 71 13.98 -0.74 -14.32
C ALA A 71 14.63 -1.56 -15.45
N ARG A 72 14.36 -2.87 -15.50
CA ARG A 72 14.83 -3.76 -16.57
C ARG A 72 14.27 -3.37 -17.94
N GLU A 73 12.98 -3.05 -18.04
CA GLU A 73 12.34 -2.64 -19.30
C GLU A 73 12.85 -1.29 -19.81
N VAL A 74 13.30 -0.41 -18.91
CA VAL A 74 13.87 0.89 -19.28
C VAL A 74 15.40 0.80 -19.48
N HIS A 75 15.98 -0.40 -19.38
CA HIS A 75 17.43 -0.64 -19.42
C HIS A 75 18.24 0.24 -18.46
N HIS A 76 17.66 0.58 -17.31
CA HIS A 76 18.32 1.36 -16.27
C HIS A 76 19.09 0.42 -15.34
N ASP A 77 20.36 0.71 -15.09
CA ASP A 77 21.16 -0.05 -14.14
C ASP A 77 20.68 0.23 -12.71
N LEU A 78 20.36 -0.84 -11.97
CA LEU A 78 19.89 -0.74 -10.58
C LEU A 78 21.01 -0.31 -9.60
N SER A 79 22.25 -0.26 -10.08
CA SER A 79 23.45 0.19 -9.35
C SER A 79 23.82 1.64 -9.61
N GLU A 80 23.12 2.33 -10.53
CA GLU A 80 23.29 3.77 -10.71
C GLU A 80 22.56 4.51 -9.58
N GLY A 81 23.29 4.80 -8.50
CA GLY A 81 22.83 5.54 -7.34
C GLY A 81 23.90 6.51 -6.84
#